data_AF-A0A1G8PJE9-F1
#
_entry.id   AF-A0A1G8PJE9-F1
#
_cell.length_a   1.000
_cell.length_b   1.000
_cell.length_c   1.000
_cell.angle_alpha   90.00
_cell.angle_beta   90.00
_cell.angle_gamma   90.00
#
_symmetry.space_group_name_H-M   'P 1'
#
loop_
_entity.id
_entity.type
_entity.pdbx_description
1 polymer ?
#
loop_
_entity_poly.entity_id
_entity_poly.type
_entity_poly.pdbx_seq_one_letter_code
_entity_poly.pdbx_strand_id
1 'polypeptide(L)'
;MLRFLFRLNVVQSLVILIVPTIFVTAFLLLKQPSHIYTKLVDFAAAAMFYFLLAFLLYPLLLGVKYTRRKKLVIFTRIYIRFHIAAAILGTVLLLPHVIGMSFYYSTTNPKALTGLFAVCSFFAVLISGYLRKKRSSGKRRRYHRYTAFLFIVILFVHIVI
;
A
#
# COMPACT_ATOMS: atom_id res chain seq x y z
N MET A 1 1.84 22.02 29.01
CA MET A 1 1.97 22.23 27.54
C MET A 1 2.26 20.97 26.70
N LEU A 2 2.95 19.93 27.18
CA LEU A 2 3.20 18.69 26.40
C LEU A 2 1.95 17.83 26.16
N ARG A 3 0.88 17.94 26.97
CA ARG A 3 -0.37 17.16 26.81
C ARG A 3 -1.27 17.65 25.65
N PHE A 4 -1.11 18.89 25.19
CA PHE A 4 -1.85 19.43 24.02
C PHE A 4 -1.27 18.94 22.69
N LEU A 5 0.06 18.74 22.64
CA LEU A 5 0.78 18.20 21.47
C LEU A 5 0.56 16.69 21.23
N PHE A 6 -0.15 16.01 22.14
CA PHE A 6 -0.58 14.61 21.99
C PHE A 6 -2.00 14.44 21.46
N ARG A 7 -2.72 15.53 21.15
CA ARG A 7 -4.00 15.49 20.42
C ARG A 7 -3.82 15.51 18.89
N LEU A 8 -2.75 14.92 18.37
CA LEU A 8 -2.82 14.27 17.06
C LEU A 8 -3.63 12.98 17.23
N ASN A 9 -4.89 13.14 17.65
CA ASN A 9 -5.85 12.10 17.95
C ASN A 9 -6.25 11.43 16.64
N VAL A 10 -6.86 10.25 16.74
CA VAL A 10 -7.48 9.48 15.65
C VAL A 10 -7.97 10.33 14.47
N VAL A 11 -8.59 11.48 14.73
CA VAL A 11 -8.96 12.55 13.77
C VAL A 11 -7.89 12.86 12.71
N GLN A 12 -6.62 13.06 13.05
CA GLN A 12 -5.59 13.36 12.04
C GLN A 12 -5.17 12.15 11.22
N SER A 13 -5.14 10.96 11.84
CA SER A 13 -4.93 9.71 11.11
C SER A 13 -6.11 9.44 10.17
N LEU A 14 -7.32 9.80 10.60
CA LEU A 14 -8.52 9.79 9.79
C LEU A 14 -8.43 10.81 8.66
N VAL A 15 -8.03 12.06 8.88
CA VAL A 15 -7.88 13.05 7.80
C VAL A 15 -6.86 12.59 6.74
N ILE A 16 -5.71 12.05 7.16
CA ILE A 16 -4.67 11.53 6.24
C ILE A 16 -5.20 10.35 5.41
N LEU A 17 -6.18 9.57 5.91
CA LEU A 17 -6.79 8.46 5.18
C LEU A 17 -8.01 8.88 4.38
N ILE A 18 -8.93 9.61 5.00
CA ILE A 18 -10.20 10.07 4.46
C ILE A 18 -9.97 10.97 3.26
N VAL A 19 -9.04 11.93 3.32
CA VAL A 19 -8.86 12.86 2.19
C VAL A 19 -8.44 12.10 0.92
N PRO A 20 -7.36 11.29 0.91
CA PRO A 20 -7.04 10.47 -0.25
C PRO A 20 -8.15 9.47 -0.62
N THR A 21 -8.84 8.90 0.38
CA THR A 21 -9.94 7.95 0.13
C THR A 21 -11.12 8.61 -0.58
N ILE A 22 -11.50 9.83 -0.19
CA ILE A 22 -12.56 10.61 -0.84
C ILE A 22 -12.15 10.89 -2.28
N PHE A 23 -10.93 11.34 -2.53
CA PHE A 23 -10.45 11.62 -3.89
C PHE A 23 -10.45 10.36 -4.77
N VAL A 24 -9.94 9.23 -4.27
CA VAL A 24 -9.94 7.96 -5.01
C VAL A 24 -11.37 7.47 -5.25
N THR A 25 -12.24 7.55 -4.25
CA THR A 25 -13.64 7.10 -4.38
C THR A 25 -14.40 7.99 -5.35
N ALA A 26 -14.24 9.31 -5.27
CA ALA A 26 -14.84 10.25 -6.20
C ALA A 26 -14.33 10.01 -7.64
N PHE A 27 -13.03 9.80 -7.82
CA PHE A 27 -12.45 9.44 -9.12
C PHE A 27 -13.07 8.16 -9.69
N LEU A 28 -13.21 7.11 -8.87
CA LEU A 28 -13.80 5.84 -9.29
C LEU A 28 -15.30 5.93 -9.59
N LEU A 29 -16.05 6.79 -8.90
CA LEU A 29 -17.49 6.96 -9.11
C LEU A 29 -17.82 7.88 -10.29
N LEU A 30 -17.02 8.93 -10.50
CA LEU A 30 -17.21 9.89 -11.59
C LEU A 30 -16.76 9.31 -12.93
N LYS A 31 -15.72 8.47 -12.92
CA LYS A 31 -15.33 7.69 -14.08
C LYS A 31 -16.42 6.62 -14.29
N GLN A 32 -17.22 6.76 -15.34
CA GLN A 32 -18.22 5.76 -15.76
C GLN A 32 -17.61 4.90 -16.87
N PRO A 33 -16.78 3.89 -16.55
CA PRO A 33 -16.13 3.07 -17.56
C PRO A 33 -17.15 2.24 -18.33
N SER A 34 -17.02 2.27 -19.65
CA SER A 34 -17.87 1.57 -20.60
C SER A 34 -17.70 0.04 -20.58
N HIS A 35 -16.58 -0.47 -20.04
CA HIS A 35 -16.27 -1.90 -20.01
C HIS A 35 -15.82 -2.38 -18.63
N ILE A 36 -16.06 -3.67 -18.34
CA ILE A 36 -15.61 -4.32 -17.10
C ILE A 36 -14.08 -4.31 -17.03
N TYR A 37 -13.39 -4.56 -18.15
CA TYR A 37 -11.93 -4.51 -18.22
C TYR A 37 -11.37 -3.19 -17.67
N THR A 38 -11.90 -2.04 -18.09
CA THR A 38 -11.45 -0.72 -17.61
C THR A 38 -11.75 -0.52 -16.13
N LYS A 39 -12.89 -1.01 -15.62
CA LYS A 39 -13.16 -1.04 -14.16
C LYS A 39 -12.08 -1.79 -13.39
N LEU A 40 -11.66 -2.95 -13.88
CA LEU A 40 -10.64 -3.77 -13.22
C LEU A 40 -9.26 -3.09 -13.20
N VAL A 41 -8.90 -2.37 -14.28
CA VAL A 41 -7.68 -1.55 -14.32
C VAL A 41 -7.77 -0.40 -13.32
N ASP A 42 -8.91 0.27 -13.23
CA ASP A 42 -9.12 1.39 -12.30
C ASP A 42 -9.01 0.95 -10.83
N PHE A 43 -9.55 -0.24 -10.49
CA PHE A 43 -9.34 -0.86 -9.18
C PHE A 43 -7.87 -1.12 -8.85
N ALA A 44 -7.08 -1.62 -9.81
CA ALA A 44 -5.64 -1.79 -9.63
C ALA A 44 -4.90 -0.46 -9.46
N ALA A 45 -5.25 0.57 -10.24
CA ALA A 45 -4.66 1.90 -10.10
C ALA A 45 -4.93 2.48 -8.70
N ALA A 46 -6.17 2.34 -8.21
CA ALA A 46 -6.53 2.72 -6.84
C ALA A 46 -5.74 1.92 -5.79
N ALA A 47 -5.61 0.60 -5.97
CA ALA A 47 -4.83 -0.25 -5.08
C ALA A 47 -3.34 0.15 -5.03
N MET A 48 -2.75 0.41 -6.20
CA MET A 48 -1.36 0.88 -6.34
C MET A 48 -1.14 2.17 -5.56
N PHE A 49 -2.04 3.14 -5.67
CA PHE A 49 -1.97 4.39 -4.92
C PHE A 49 -1.87 4.13 -3.39
N TYR A 50 -2.68 3.24 -2.85
CA TYR A 50 -2.61 2.87 -1.43
C TYR A 50 -1.34 2.09 -1.07
N PHE A 51 -0.83 1.23 -1.94
CA PHE A 51 0.45 0.56 -1.71
C PHE A 51 1.62 1.54 -1.71
N LEU A 52 1.62 2.56 -2.56
CA LEU A 52 2.62 3.61 -2.55
C LEU A 52 2.55 4.45 -1.27
N LEU A 53 1.34 4.80 -0.82
CA LEU A 53 1.14 5.43 0.48
C LEU A 53 1.68 4.54 1.61
N ALA A 54 1.37 3.24 1.62
CA ALA A 54 1.95 2.34 2.60
C ALA A 54 3.49 2.34 2.51
N PHE A 55 4.06 2.28 1.31
CA PHE A 55 5.51 2.24 1.09
C PHE A 55 6.24 3.52 1.54
N LEU A 56 5.57 4.67 1.53
CA LEU A 56 6.10 5.96 1.98
C LEU A 56 6.53 5.98 3.45
N LEU A 57 6.11 5.00 4.26
CA LEU A 57 6.66 4.80 5.60
C LEU A 57 8.19 4.60 5.59
N TYR A 58 8.77 3.98 4.54
CA TYR A 58 10.20 3.73 4.48
C TYR A 58 11.05 5.01 4.47
N PRO A 59 10.86 5.97 3.53
CA PRO A 59 11.60 7.23 3.56
C PRO A 59 11.35 8.04 4.84
N LEU A 60 10.17 7.98 5.44
CA LEU A 60 9.91 8.61 6.74
C LEU A 60 10.79 8.01 7.85
N LEU A 61 10.89 6.68 7.93
CA LEU A 61 11.77 6.00 8.88
C LEU A 61 13.24 6.35 8.65
N LEU A 62 13.63 6.52 7.39
CA LEU A 62 14.98 6.96 7.02
C LEU A 62 15.25 8.40 7.50
N GLY A 63 14.31 9.32 7.25
CA GLY A 63 14.40 10.71 7.71
C GLY A 63 14.48 10.82 9.23
N VAL A 64 13.74 9.99 9.96
CA VAL A 64 13.83 9.90 11.44
C VAL A 64 15.21 9.42 11.88
N LYS A 65 15.81 8.44 11.20
CA LYS A 65 17.15 7.92 11.52
C LYS A 65 18.21 9.01 11.45
N TYR A 66 18.17 9.87 10.42
CA TYR A 66 19.20 10.88 10.17
C TYR A 66 18.96 12.20 10.92
N THR A 67 17.74 12.72 10.93
CA THR A 67 17.50 14.09 11.45
C THR A 67 16.97 14.13 12.87
N ARG A 68 16.37 13.02 13.36
CA ARG A 68 15.73 12.87 14.69
C ARG A 68 14.82 14.04 15.13
N ARG A 69 14.32 14.86 14.18
CA ARG A 69 13.46 16.02 14.48
C ARG A 69 12.20 15.55 15.21
N LYS A 70 11.90 16.14 16.37
CA LYS A 70 10.78 15.74 17.24
C LYS A 70 9.45 15.64 16.50
N LYS A 71 9.12 16.64 15.66
CA LYS A 71 7.89 16.65 14.85
C LYS A 71 7.82 15.47 13.87
N LEU A 72 8.93 15.16 13.19
CA LEU A 72 9.02 14.04 12.23
C LEU A 72 8.89 12.69 12.93
N VAL A 73 9.50 12.52 14.11
CA VAL A 73 9.37 11.30 14.93
C VAL A 73 7.91 11.06 15.31
N ILE A 74 7.23 12.10 15.79
CA ILE A 74 5.81 12.03 16.18
C ILE A 74 4.95 11.67 14.97
N PHE A 75 5.12 12.39 13.85
CA PHE A 75 4.41 12.11 12.60
C PHE A 75 4.62 10.68 12.13
N THR A 76 5.87 10.20 12.10
CA THR A 76 6.20 8.84 11.66
C THR A 76 5.56 7.78 12.56
N ARG A 77 5.48 8.01 13.87
CA ARG A 77 4.78 7.09 14.80
C ARG A 77 3.28 7.00 14.49
N ILE A 78 2.65 8.11 14.14
CA ILE A 78 1.25 8.15 13.72
C ILE A 78 1.09 7.43 12.38
N TYR A 79 1.97 7.72 11.42
CA TYR A 79 1.96 7.16 10.08
C TYR A 79 2.08 5.63 10.07
N ILE A 80 2.76 5.02 11.04
CA ILE A 80 2.83 3.55 11.14
C ILE A 80 1.43 2.90 11.25
N ARG A 81 0.48 3.55 11.93
CA ARG A 81 -0.91 3.04 12.01
C ARG A 81 -1.63 3.19 10.67
N PHE A 82 -1.43 4.33 10.03
CA PHE A 82 -1.96 4.63 8.70
C PHE A 82 -1.43 3.66 7.63
N HIS A 83 -0.14 3.33 7.65
CA HIS A 83 0.49 2.37 6.75
C HIS A 83 -0.24 1.02 6.70
N ILE A 84 -0.67 0.51 7.86
CA ILE A 84 -1.41 -0.77 7.92
C ILE A 84 -2.79 -0.62 7.28
N ALA A 85 -3.50 0.47 7.59
CA ALA A 85 -4.82 0.73 7.01
C ALA A 85 -4.75 0.92 5.48
N ALA A 86 -3.75 1.66 4.98
CA ALA A 86 -3.50 1.83 3.55
C ALA A 86 -3.20 0.48 2.88
N ALA A 87 -2.35 -0.37 3.48
CA ALA A 87 -2.07 -1.70 2.94
C ALA A 87 -3.33 -2.58 2.86
N ILE A 88 -4.21 -2.53 3.86
CA ILE A 88 -5.50 -3.26 3.85
C ILE A 88 -6.42 -2.74 2.74
N LEU A 89 -6.59 -1.42 2.62
CA LEU A 89 -7.41 -0.81 1.56
C LEU A 89 -6.88 -1.16 0.18
N GLY A 90 -5.57 -1.06 -0.03
CA GLY A 90 -4.94 -1.49 -1.28
C GLY A 90 -5.17 -2.97 -1.57
N THR A 91 -5.13 -3.83 -0.56
CA THR A 91 -5.42 -5.27 -0.71
C THR A 91 -6.86 -5.49 -1.19
N VAL A 92 -7.84 -4.85 -0.54
CA VAL A 92 -9.26 -5.00 -0.88
C VAL A 92 -9.53 -4.52 -2.30
N LEU A 93 -8.95 -3.38 -2.69
CA LEU A 93 -9.11 -2.83 -4.04
C LEU A 93 -8.36 -3.64 -5.11
N LEU A 94 -7.29 -4.36 -4.74
CA LEU A 94 -6.55 -5.20 -5.67
C LEU A 94 -7.31 -6.50 -6.02
N LEU A 95 -8.12 -7.03 -5.09
CA LEU A 95 -8.78 -8.33 -5.27
C LEU A 95 -9.63 -8.45 -6.54
N PRO A 96 -10.52 -7.48 -6.87
CA PRO A 96 -11.27 -7.52 -8.12
C PRO A 96 -10.36 -7.63 -9.33
N HIS A 97 -9.25 -6.89 -9.36
CA HIS A 97 -8.30 -6.92 -10.47
C HIS A 97 -7.65 -8.29 -10.64
N VAL A 98 -7.14 -8.89 -9.56
CA VAL A 98 -6.47 -10.21 -9.61
C VAL A 98 -7.43 -11.30 -10.07
N ILE A 99 -8.65 -11.31 -9.53
CA ILE A 99 -9.67 -12.30 -9.90
C ILE A 99 -10.15 -12.05 -11.34
N GLY A 100 -10.51 -10.82 -11.66
CA GLY A 100 -11.10 -10.45 -12.94
C GLY A 100 -10.16 -10.60 -14.12
N MET A 101 -8.88 -10.19 -13.98
CA MET A 101 -7.92 -10.24 -15.08
C MET A 101 -7.54 -11.66 -15.49
N SER A 102 -7.73 -12.66 -14.60
CA SER A 102 -7.51 -14.07 -14.94
C SER A 102 -8.43 -14.59 -16.05
N PHE A 103 -9.57 -13.92 -16.30
CA PHE A 103 -10.49 -14.24 -17.38
C PHE A 103 -10.15 -13.53 -18.70
N TYR A 104 -9.31 -12.49 -18.68
CA TYR A 104 -8.95 -11.71 -19.87
C TYR A 104 -7.59 -12.12 -20.46
N TYR A 105 -6.68 -12.64 -19.64
CA TYR A 105 -5.35 -13.04 -20.08
C TYR A 105 -5.07 -14.52 -19.78
N SER A 106 -4.60 -15.25 -20.80
CA SER A 106 -4.00 -16.58 -20.62
C SER A 106 -2.81 -16.51 -19.66
N THR A 107 -2.59 -17.56 -18.88
CA THR A 107 -1.44 -17.69 -17.97
C THR A 107 -0.09 -17.65 -18.67
N THR A 108 -0.04 -17.91 -19.97
CA THR A 108 1.17 -17.80 -20.81
C THR A 108 1.44 -16.37 -21.30
N ASN A 109 0.49 -15.45 -21.13
CA ASN A 109 0.68 -14.06 -21.54
C ASN A 109 1.73 -13.37 -20.64
N PRO A 110 2.72 -12.65 -21.20
CA PRO A 110 3.74 -11.96 -20.40
C PRO A 110 3.17 -11.00 -19.33
N LYS A 111 2.04 -10.34 -19.63
CA LYS A 111 1.34 -9.46 -18.69
C LYS A 111 0.71 -10.27 -17.55
N ALA A 112 0.13 -11.43 -17.83
CA ALA A 112 -0.38 -12.33 -16.80
C ALA A 112 0.73 -12.91 -15.93
N LEU A 113 1.86 -13.32 -16.53
CA LEU A 113 3.02 -13.86 -15.81
C LEU A 113 3.60 -12.83 -14.84
N THR A 114 3.85 -11.61 -15.31
CA THR A 114 4.36 -10.53 -14.47
C THR A 114 3.37 -10.14 -13.36
N GLY A 115 2.07 -10.20 -13.65
CA GLY A 115 1.00 -10.03 -12.67
C GLY A 115 1.01 -11.13 -11.60
N LEU A 116 1.23 -12.38 -11.99
CA LEU A 116 1.36 -13.51 -11.06
C LEU A 116 2.57 -13.33 -10.14
N PHE A 117 3.73 -12.94 -10.68
CA PHE A 117 4.91 -12.61 -9.87
C PHE A 117 4.64 -11.45 -8.89
N ALA A 118 3.89 -10.43 -9.32
CA ALA A 118 3.48 -9.32 -8.45
C ALA A 118 2.57 -9.81 -7.32
N VAL A 119 1.61 -10.70 -7.60
CA VAL A 119 0.73 -11.30 -6.59
C VAL A 119 1.52 -12.18 -5.61
N CYS A 120 2.42 -13.03 -6.09
CA CYS A 120 3.25 -13.88 -5.24
C CYS A 120 4.14 -13.05 -4.29
N SER A 121 4.79 -12.01 -4.82
CA SER A 121 5.60 -11.10 -4.00
C SER A 121 4.74 -10.29 -3.01
N PHE A 122 3.54 -9.89 -3.41
CA PHE A 122 2.56 -9.24 -2.53
C PHE A 122 2.15 -10.15 -1.36
N PHE A 123 1.87 -11.43 -1.61
CA PHE A 123 1.60 -12.40 -0.55
C PHE A 123 2.77 -12.50 0.45
N ALA A 124 4.01 -12.48 -0.04
CA ALA A 124 5.18 -12.45 0.84
C ALA A 124 5.22 -11.17 1.72
N VAL A 125 4.79 -10.01 1.20
CA VAL A 125 4.63 -8.77 1.98
C VAL A 125 3.57 -8.93 3.07
N LEU A 126 2.39 -9.47 2.74
CA LEU A 126 1.31 -9.69 3.71
C LEU A 126 1.73 -10.65 4.82
N ILE A 127 2.32 -11.79 4.46
CA ILE A 127 2.81 -12.79 5.42
C ILE A 127 3.88 -12.18 6.32
N SER A 128 4.87 -11.50 5.75
CA SER A 128 5.93 -10.85 6.54
C SER A 128 5.39 -9.74 7.46
N GLY A 129 4.37 -9.00 7.03
CA GLY A 129 3.67 -7.99 7.82
C GLY A 129 2.92 -8.61 9.01
N TYR A 130 2.19 -9.70 8.77
CA TYR A 130 1.51 -10.47 9.81
C TYR A 130 2.49 -11.04 10.84
N LEU A 131 3.60 -11.64 10.40
CA LEU A 131 4.65 -12.17 11.28
C LEU A 131 5.30 -11.07 12.13
N ARG A 132 5.46 -9.86 11.59
CA ARG A 132 5.96 -8.70 12.33
C ARG A 132 4.96 -8.21 13.37
N LYS A 133 3.65 -8.25 13.09
CA LYS A 133 2.59 -7.92 14.06
C LYS A 133 2.63 -8.86 15.27
N LYS A 134 2.87 -10.16 15.05
CA LYS A 134 3.02 -11.14 16.14
C LYS A 134 4.26 -10.93 17.01
N ARG A 135 5.42 -10.64 16.41
CA ARG A 135 6.66 -10.33 17.15
C ARG A 135 7.54 -9.41 16.33
N SER A 136 7.88 -8.26 16.92
CA SER A 136 8.65 -7.21 16.24
C SER A 136 10.16 -7.36 16.50
N SER A 137 10.81 -8.34 15.85
CA SER A 137 12.28 -8.51 15.90
C SER A 137 13.00 -7.76 14.79
N GLY A 138 14.28 -7.44 14.97
CA GLY A 138 15.11 -6.78 13.95
C GLY A 138 15.18 -7.57 12.63
N LYS A 139 15.29 -8.90 12.71
CA LYS A 139 15.26 -9.82 11.55
C LYS A 139 13.93 -9.69 10.78
N ARG A 140 12.79 -9.73 11.47
CA ARG A 140 11.46 -9.61 10.84
C ARG A 140 11.22 -8.23 10.22
N ARG A 141 11.70 -7.16 10.85
CA ARG A 141 11.65 -5.79 10.29
C ARG A 141 12.47 -5.67 9.01
N ARG A 142 13.65 -6.30 8.95
CA ARG A 142 14.46 -6.34 7.72
C ARG A 142 13.77 -7.15 6.63
N TYR A 143 13.28 -8.34 6.97
CA TYR A 143 12.59 -9.21 6.01
C TYR A 143 11.38 -8.53 5.37
N HIS A 144 10.47 -7.97 6.17
CA HIS A 144 9.29 -7.26 5.65
C HIS A 144 9.64 -6.08 4.75
N ARG A 145 10.74 -5.38 5.06
CA ARG A 145 11.24 -4.30 4.19
C ARG A 145 11.74 -4.86 2.86
N TYR A 146 12.55 -5.91 2.85
CA TYR A 146 13.08 -6.48 1.61
C TYR A 146 11.95 -7.03 0.72
N THR A 147 10.98 -7.73 1.30
CA THR A 147 9.81 -8.20 0.54
C THR A 147 8.97 -7.04 0.02
N ALA A 148 8.80 -5.96 0.78
CA ALA A 148 8.08 -4.77 0.31
C ALA A 148 8.80 -4.09 -0.85
N PHE A 149 10.13 -3.96 -0.79
CA PHE A 149 10.92 -3.44 -1.90
C PHE A 149 10.81 -4.32 -3.15
N LEU A 150 10.94 -5.65 -2.98
CA LEU A 150 10.80 -6.59 -4.07
C LEU A 150 9.42 -6.50 -4.73
N PHE A 151 8.35 -6.45 -3.92
CA PHE A 151 6.99 -6.26 -4.41
C PHE A 151 6.84 -4.97 -5.21
N ILE A 152 7.33 -3.84 -4.71
CA ILE A 152 7.24 -2.55 -5.43
C ILE A 152 7.96 -2.62 -6.77
N VAL A 153 9.17 -3.19 -6.82
CA VAL A 153 9.91 -3.34 -8.08
C VAL A 153 9.13 -4.22 -9.08
N ILE A 154 8.65 -5.38 -8.65
CA ILE A 154 7.88 -6.29 -9.52
C ILE A 154 6.56 -5.64 -9.97
N LEU A 155 5.88 -4.91 -9.08
CA LEU A 155 4.67 -4.17 -9.41
C LEU A 155 4.93 -3.13 -10.51
N PHE A 156 6.01 -2.35 -10.41
CA PHE A 156 6.39 -1.40 -11.45
C PHE A 156 6.70 -2.09 -12.78
N VAL A 157 7.40 -3.23 -12.75
CA VAL A 157 7.65 -4.04 -13.96
C VAL A 157 6.33 -4.49 -14.60
N HIS A 158 5.38 -5.00 -13.81
CA HIS A 158 4.07 -5.42 -14.30
C HIS A 158 3.24 -4.28 -14.91
N ILE A 159 3.39 -3.05 -14.41
CA ILE A 159 2.68 -1.89 -14.95
C ILE A 159 3.21 -1.49 -16.34
N VAL A 160 4.52 -1.61 -16.55
CA VAL A 160 5.19 -1.17 -17.79
C VAL A 160 5.06 -2.22 -18.91
N ILE A 161 4.85 -3.49 -18.57
CA ILE A 161 4.61 -4.60 -19.52
C ILE A 161 3.12 -4.70 -19.87
#